data_AF-A0A357MLL4-F1
#
_entry.id   AF-A0A357MLL4-F1
#
_cell.length_a   1.000
_cell.length_b   1.000
_cell.length_c   1.000
_cell.angle_alpha   90.00
_cell.angle_beta   90.00
_cell.angle_gamma   90.00
#
_symmetry.space_group_name_H-M   'P 1'
#
loop_
_entity.id
_entity.type
_entity.pdbx_description
1 polymer ?
#
loop_
_entity_poly.entity_id
_entity_poly.type
_entity_poly.pdbx_seq_one_letter_code
_entity_poly.pdbx_strand_id
1 'polypeptide(L)'
;MDAYAVAYRENLEKRVEGAFAAMEEGGATITDFPEAEREAWANALPNIAMDWAKALDEQGLAGTEVVETYMRKLEEAGAELPRDWSQE
;
A
#
# COMPACT_ATOMS: atom_id res chain seq x y z
N MET A 1 3.69 13.05 -18.48
CA MET A 1 4.72 12.43 -17.62
C MET A 1 6.04 12.43 -18.36
N ASP A 2 7.15 12.58 -17.64
CA ASP A 2 8.50 12.49 -18.21
C ASP A 2 8.77 11.08 -18.78
N ALA A 3 9.51 11.00 -19.90
CA ALA A 3 9.89 9.76 -20.57
C ALA A 3 10.62 8.81 -19.62
N TYR A 4 11.42 9.35 -18.69
CA TYR A 4 12.05 8.56 -17.63
C TYR A 4 11.03 7.83 -16.75
N ALA A 5 9.97 8.51 -16.32
CA ALA A 5 8.95 7.92 -15.44
C ALA A 5 8.18 6.78 -16.13
N VAL A 6 7.97 6.89 -17.45
CA VAL A 6 7.34 5.82 -18.24
C VAL A 6 8.27 4.62 -18.34
N ALA A 7 9.52 4.81 -18.77
CA ALA A 7 10.49 3.74 -18.88
C ALA A 7 10.77 3.05 -17.53
N TYR A 8 10.75 3.80 -16.43
CA TYR A 8 10.91 3.23 -15.10
C TYR A 8 9.77 2.29 -14.73
N ARG A 9 8.51 2.68 -14.95
CA ARG A 9 7.34 1.82 -14.68
C ARG A 9 7.34 0.56 -15.53
N GLU A 10 7.56 0.69 -16.84
CA GLU A 10 7.59 -0.47 -17.74
C GLU A 10 8.69 -1.47 -17.35
N ASN A 11 9.85 -0.99 -16.93
CA ASN A 11 10.93 -1.87 -16.47
C ASN A 11 10.63 -2.49 -15.10
N LEU A 12 9.90 -1.80 -14.21
CA LEU A 12 9.43 -2.38 -12.96
C LEU A 12 8.43 -3.51 -13.22
N GLU A 13 7.43 -3.28 -14.07
CA GLU A 13 6.43 -4.27 -14.46
C GLU A 13 7.08 -5.53 -15.02
N LYS A 14 8.02 -5.39 -15.96
CA LYS A 14 8.79 -6.53 -16.51
C LYS A 14 9.57 -7.31 -15.47
N ARG A 15 10.13 -6.63 -14.46
CA ARG A 15 10.87 -7.29 -13.37
C ARG A 15 9.94 -8.05 -12.44
N VAL A 16 8.74 -7.52 -12.19
CA VAL A 16 7.72 -8.21 -11.41
C VAL A 16 7.25 -9.46 -12.16
N GLU A 17 6.86 -9.32 -13.43
CA GLU A 17 6.45 -10.46 -14.27
C GLU A 17 7.51 -11.56 -14.32
N GLY A 18 8.77 -11.20 -14.56
CA GLY A 18 9.88 -12.15 -14.59
C GLY A 18 10.12 -12.83 -13.24
N ALA A 19 9.89 -12.13 -12.12
CA ALA A 19 10.02 -12.72 -10.79
C ALA A 19 8.91 -13.75 -10.51
N PHE A 20 7.65 -13.45 -10.90
CA PHE A 20 6.54 -14.40 -10.78
C PHE A 20 6.79 -15.65 -11.64
N ALA A 21 7.23 -15.48 -12.88
CA ALA A 21 7.58 -16.61 -13.76
C ALA A 21 8.69 -17.49 -13.16
N ALA A 22 9.76 -16.89 -12.62
CA ALA A 22 10.84 -17.63 -11.98
C ALA A 22 10.36 -18.39 -10.72
N MET A 23 9.38 -17.85 -9.98
CA MET A 23 8.77 -18.56 -8.84
C MET A 23 7.98 -19.79 -9.32
N GLU A 24 7.17 -19.65 -10.37
CA GLU A 24 6.41 -20.76 -10.95
C GLU A 24 7.33 -21.85 -11.55
N GLU A 25 8.38 -21.46 -12.27
CA GLU A 25 9.42 -22.38 -12.76
C GLU A 25 10.13 -23.11 -11.61
N GLY A 26 10.31 -22.44 -10.48
CA GLY A 26 10.80 -23.02 -9.23
C GLY A 26 9.81 -23.93 -8.51
N GLY A 27 8.60 -24.11 -9.04
CA GLY A 27 7.55 -24.96 -8.48
C GLY A 27 6.66 -24.28 -7.44
N ALA A 28 6.71 -22.95 -7.31
CA ALA A 28 5.79 -22.23 -6.45
C ALA A 28 4.36 -22.28 -7.00
N THR A 29 3.38 -22.37 -6.11
CA THR A 29 1.97 -22.14 -6.44
C THR A 29 1.60 -20.73 -6.02
N ILE A 30 1.18 -19.91 -6.98
CA ILE A 30 0.82 -18.50 -6.75
C ILE A 30 -0.70 -18.42 -6.65
N THR A 31 -1.20 -17.79 -5.59
CA THR A 31 -2.63 -17.62 -5.33
C THR A 31 -2.92 -16.21 -4.88
N ASP A 32 -4.08 -15.70 -5.26
CA ASP A 32 -4.57 -14.43 -4.73
C ASP A 32 -4.93 -14.55 -3.25
N PHE A 33 -4.55 -13.54 -2.46
CA PHE A 33 -4.90 -13.49 -1.05
C PHE A 33 -6.37 -13.05 -0.91
N PRO A 34 -7.27 -13.87 -0.34
CA PRO A 34 -8.70 -13.55 -0.31
C PRO A 34 -8.98 -12.22 0.37
N GLU A 35 -10.00 -11.50 -0.11
CA GLU A 35 -10.40 -10.20 0.43
C GLU A 35 -10.75 -10.25 1.92
N ALA A 36 -11.56 -11.23 2.33
CA ALA A 36 -11.93 -11.39 3.74
C ALA A 36 -10.70 -11.64 4.65
N GLU A 37 -9.68 -12.35 4.15
CA GLU A 37 -8.45 -12.59 4.89
C GLU A 37 -7.56 -11.33 4.93
N ARG A 38 -7.54 -10.53 3.85
CA ARG A 38 -6.89 -9.22 3.81
C ARG A 38 -7.50 -8.26 4.83
N GLU A 39 -8.82 -8.21 4.90
CA GLU A 39 -9.56 -7.41 5.87
C GLU A 39 -9.30 -7.89 7.31
N ALA A 40 -9.41 -9.19 7.57
CA ALA A 40 -9.12 -9.76 8.89
C ALA A 40 -7.70 -9.44 9.35
N TRP A 41 -6.72 -9.53 8.44
CA TRP A 41 -5.34 -9.18 8.72
C TRP A 41 -5.16 -7.68 9.00
N ALA A 42 -5.75 -6.80 8.18
CA ALA A 42 -5.68 -5.35 8.38
C ALA A 42 -6.31 -4.91 9.72
N ASN A 43 -7.40 -5.55 10.13
CA ASN A 43 -8.08 -5.29 11.40
C ASN A 43 -7.35 -5.87 12.61
N ALA A 44 -6.47 -6.86 12.42
CA ALA A 44 -5.65 -7.42 13.50
C ALA A 44 -4.45 -6.54 13.88
N LEU A 45 -4.06 -5.60 13.01
CA LEU A 45 -2.95 -4.70 13.25
C LEU A 45 -3.40 -3.51 14.13
N PRO A 46 -2.54 -3.01 15.04
CA PRO A 46 -2.79 -1.73 15.70
C PRO A 46 -2.75 -0.59 14.69
N ASN A 47 -3.25 0.60 15.07
CA ASN A 47 -3.24 1.76 14.20
C ASN A 47 -1.85 2.42 14.10
N ILE A 48 -0.91 1.73 13.44
CA ILE A 48 0.48 2.17 13.27
C ILE A 48 0.57 3.52 12.54
N ALA A 49 -0.35 3.78 11.61
CA ALA A 49 -0.38 5.03 10.85
C ALA A 49 -0.65 6.23 11.76
N MET A 50 -1.65 6.14 12.65
CA MET A 50 -1.96 7.22 13.58
C MET A 50 -0.95 7.34 14.72
N ASP A 51 -0.34 6.24 15.16
CA ASP A 51 0.77 6.31 16.13
C ASP A 51 1.97 7.08 15.54
N TRP A 52 2.31 6.81 14.29
CA TRP A 52 3.33 7.55 13.55
C TRP A 52 2.94 9.02 13.37
N ALA A 53 1.69 9.29 12.99
CA ALA A 53 1.18 10.64 12.81
C ALA A 53 1.29 11.48 14.10
N LYS A 54 0.82 10.94 15.22
CA LYS A 54 0.88 11.58 16.54
C LYS A 54 2.32 11.92 16.94
N ALA A 55 3.26 10.98 16.72
CA ALA A 55 4.67 11.21 17.03
C ALA A 55 5.29 12.36 16.19
N LEU A 56 4.81 12.60 14.98
CA LEU A 56 5.24 13.73 14.15
C LEU A 56 4.55 15.03 14.55
N ASP A 57 3.27 14.97 14.92
CA ASP A 57 2.53 16.13 15.43
C ASP A 57 3.17 16.67 16.72
N GLU A 58 3.64 15.79 17.61
CA GLU A 58 4.40 16.17 18.82
C GLU A 58 5.72 16.90 18.49
N GLN A 59 6.27 16.67 17.30
CA GLN A 59 7.46 17.36 16.80
C GLN A 59 7.13 18.66 16.05
N GLY A 60 5.85 19.04 15.98
CA GLY A 60 5.37 20.22 15.25
C GLY A 60 5.30 20.02 13.74
N LEU A 61 5.32 18.77 13.26
CA LEU A 61 5.10 18.42 11.85
C LEU A 61 3.63 18.05 11.63
N ALA A 62 3.18 18.04 10.38
CA ALA A 62 1.79 17.75 10.02
C ALA A 62 1.55 16.25 9.76
N GLY A 63 1.82 15.41 10.77
CA GLY A 63 1.71 13.95 10.65
C GLY A 63 0.28 13.48 10.37
N THR A 64 -0.68 13.95 11.16
CA THR A 64 -2.10 13.59 10.99
C THR A 64 -2.64 14.04 9.64
N GLU A 65 -2.33 15.27 9.23
CA GLU A 65 -2.75 15.82 7.92
C GLU A 65 -2.24 14.96 6.75
N VAL A 66 -1.02 14.43 6.84
CA VAL A 66 -0.44 13.57 5.82
C VAL A 66 -1.20 12.25 5.69
N VAL A 67 -1.51 11.59 6.82
CA VAL A 67 -2.25 10.31 6.79
C VAL A 67 -3.66 10.52 6.24
N GLU A 68 -4.40 11.48 6.77
CA GLU A 68 -5.75 11.81 6.30
C GLU A 68 -5.77 12.17 4.81
N THR A 69 -4.81 12.99 4.36
CA THR A 69 -4.72 13.38 2.96
C THR A 69 -4.39 12.20 2.06
N TYR A 70 -3.49 11.32 2.47
CA TYR A 70 -3.14 10.14 1.70
C TYR A 70 -4.32 9.19 1.54
N MET A 71 -5.03 8.89 2.64
CA MET A 71 -6.20 8.02 2.63
C MET A 71 -7.32 8.59 1.74
N ARG A 72 -7.63 9.88 1.87
CA ARG A 72 -8.58 10.56 0.99
C ARG A 72 -8.16 10.49 -0.49
N LYS A 73 -6.88 10.70 -0.80
CA LYS A 73 -6.39 10.67 -2.18
C LYS A 73 -6.47 9.27 -2.79
N LEU A 74 -6.30 8.23 -1.98
CA LEU A 74 -6.50 6.84 -2.42
C LEU A 74 -7.97 6.55 -2.72
N GLU A 75 -8.88 6.99 -1.84
CA GLU A 75 -10.33 6.85 -2.06
C GLU A 75 -10.78 7.62 -3.33
N GLU A 76 -10.33 8.87 -3.50
CA GLU A 76 -10.60 9.68 -4.69
C GLU A 76 -10.07 9.02 -5.99
N ALA A 77 -9.00 8.23 -5.89
CA ALA A 77 -8.44 7.47 -6.99
C ALA A 77 -9.13 6.11 -7.22
N GLY A 78 -10.11 5.75 -6.40
CA GLY A 78 -10.87 4.50 -6.49
C GLY A 78 -10.15 3.28 -5.90
N ALA A 79 -9.18 3.49 -5.00
CA ALA A 79 -8.52 2.37 -4.32
C ALA A 79 -9.46 1.72 -3.29
N GLU A 80 -9.59 0.39 -3.36
CA GLU A 80 -10.30 -0.40 -2.36
C GLU A 80 -9.34 -0.76 -1.22
N LEU A 81 -9.50 -0.08 -0.09
CA LEU A 81 -8.68 -0.30 1.09
C LEU A 81 -9.42 -1.19 2.10
N PRO A 82 -8.76 -2.22 2.66
CA PRO A 82 -9.39 -3.12 3.62
C PRO A 82 -9.72 -2.43 4.96
N ARG A 83 -9.14 -1.25 5.22
CA ARG A 83 -9.31 -0.47 6.44
C ARG A 83 -8.98 1.00 6.17
N ASP A 84 -9.75 1.91 6.77
CA ASP A 84 -9.37 3.31 6.85
C ASP A 84 -8.36 3.52 8.00
N TRP A 85 -7.11 3.82 7.64
CA TRP A 85 -6.00 4.04 8.58
C TRP A 85 -5.96 5.46 9.16
N SER A 86 -6.77 6.38 8.64
CA SER A 86 -6.94 7.71 9.23
C SER A 86 -7.95 7.72 10.37
N GLN A 87 -8.66 6.60 10.57
CA GLN A 87 -9.66 6.41 11.62
C GLN A 87 -9.11 5.50 12.72
N GLU A 88 -9.69 5.61 13.91
CA GLU A 88 -9.26 5.13 15.25
C GLU A 88 -8.34 6.07 16.04
#